data_AF-A0A078AWV9-F1
#
_entry.id   AF-A0A078AWV9-F1
#
_cell.length_a   1.000
_cell.length_b   1.000
_cell.length_c   1.000
_cell.angle_alpha   90.00
_cell.angle_beta   90.00
_cell.angle_gamma   90.00
#
_symmetry.space_group_name_H-M   'P 1'
#
loop_
_entity.id
_entity.type
_entity.pdbx_description
1 polymer ?
#
loop_
_entity_poly.entity_id
_entity_poly.type
_entity_poly.pdbx_seq_one_letter_code
_entity_poly.pdbx_strand_id
1 'polypeptide(L)'
;MTQLPLFLAQIKLQDNSTHNINNLRGSCFLNMGISTTFHFLDVNQTQLKAKFYVHLHGQTKDLLCIEHLMVGTTFQSNYQFFMTKGEKYFELEFTKYTDILDLHKNGIQFFTFCQTWQDMIPSTLETMSIFAGGLGLSRYIPTMGDHITDYQRDMNIEYLEKQLGLKLEQRIIDTVEIDKSLIKSGDLFLVRRLDGVQPFTMVASGSLVGHAAMALWQDDVLWVVESQDALYFESGKKGIQKNKFEEWMQLAEYADYDVVWIKMKQTLRAKNFDLLKAWKFFDLHEGNPYGHRQQIFAIIDTLDQNYPLPIEKEGVGMLVKHISELYPEAFNSLFKPGMKRRLGLVGDEYQTFEEVFIRSIVEDNTTIPEILAQPEEDVWTYHDDNGLITKPQYSSSTFIVALYKAAGMFPNVKINAQEFTMRDVYQLDFFDKKKSQRPKQCQEADPHVEYCQLMGDFRIHLPGFSTIKPYDNMNEKCGSLAYFQQREEGC
;
A
#
# COMPACT_ATOMS: atom_id res chain seq x y z
N MET A 1 3.25 10.63 -11.66
CA MET A 1 3.99 10.07 -10.52
C MET A 1 5.42 10.59 -10.56
N THR A 2 5.83 11.27 -9.49
CA THR A 2 7.19 11.77 -9.21
C THR A 2 8.26 10.74 -9.58
N GLN A 3 9.40 11.17 -10.13
CA GLN A 3 10.47 10.25 -10.55
C GLN A 3 10.97 9.42 -9.36
N LEU A 4 10.61 8.14 -9.35
CA LEU A 4 11.23 7.17 -8.45
C LEU A 4 12.44 6.54 -9.16
N PRO A 5 13.52 6.26 -8.44
CA PRO A 5 14.71 5.65 -9.00
C PRO A 5 14.38 4.23 -9.49
N LEU A 6 14.71 3.94 -10.75
CA LEU A 6 14.67 2.60 -11.33
C LEU A 6 16.02 1.94 -11.09
N PHE A 7 16.02 0.77 -10.47
CA PHE A 7 17.24 0.01 -10.25
C PHE A 7 17.89 -0.39 -11.58
N LEU A 8 19.20 -0.13 -11.70
CA LEU A 8 20.00 -0.52 -12.87
C LEU A 8 20.84 -1.75 -12.56
N ALA A 9 21.62 -1.68 -11.47
CA ALA A 9 22.54 -2.74 -11.10
C ALA A 9 23.09 -2.56 -9.67
N GLN A 10 23.76 -3.59 -9.19
CA GLN A 10 24.46 -3.60 -7.91
C GLN A 10 25.86 -4.21 -8.08
N ILE A 11 26.85 -3.64 -7.37
CA ILE A 11 28.19 -4.20 -7.24
C ILE A 11 28.46 -4.43 -5.75
N LYS A 12 28.59 -5.70 -5.36
CA LYS A 12 29.01 -6.07 -4.00
C LYS A 12 30.52 -5.98 -3.88
N LEU A 13 30.99 -5.53 -2.71
CA LEU A 13 32.38 -5.68 -2.32
C LEU A 13 32.71 -7.18 -2.29
N GLN A 14 33.54 -7.64 -3.22
CA GLN A 14 34.11 -9.00 -3.24
C GLN A 14 35.64 -8.89 -3.20
N ASP A 15 36.35 -10.02 -3.21
CA ASP A 15 37.82 -10.04 -3.15
C ASP A 15 38.51 -9.34 -4.34
N ASN A 16 37.78 -9.06 -5.43
CA ASN A 16 38.31 -8.35 -6.59
C ASN A 16 38.23 -6.84 -6.39
N SER A 17 39.32 -6.13 -6.67
CA SER A 17 39.35 -4.67 -6.59
C SER A 17 38.64 -3.98 -7.75
N THR A 18 38.38 -4.68 -8.86
CA THR A 18 37.75 -4.13 -10.08
C THR A 18 36.55 -4.97 -10.49
N HIS A 19 35.44 -4.29 -10.76
CA HIS A 19 34.18 -4.89 -11.18
C HIS A 19 33.70 -4.25 -12.48
N ASN A 20 33.07 -5.04 -13.35
CA ASN A 20 32.53 -4.56 -14.61
C ASN A 20 31.10 -5.09 -14.79
N ILE A 21 30.20 -4.20 -15.17
CA ILE A 21 28.83 -4.52 -15.59
C ILE A 21 28.64 -3.93 -16.98
N ASN A 22 28.14 -4.72 -17.91
CA ASN A 22 27.92 -4.32 -19.30
C ASN A 22 26.45 -4.54 -19.69
N ASN A 23 26.05 -4.01 -20.85
CA ASN A 23 24.71 -4.16 -21.41
C ASN A 23 23.61 -3.54 -20.51
N LEU A 24 23.95 -2.49 -19.77
CA LEU A 24 22.98 -1.71 -19.02
C LEU A 24 22.19 -0.81 -19.96
N ARG A 25 20.91 -0.58 -19.62
CA ARG A 25 20.02 0.27 -20.41
C ARG A 25 19.58 1.47 -19.56
N GLY A 26 20.14 2.63 -19.87
CA GLY A 26 19.76 3.88 -19.24
C GLY A 26 18.50 4.50 -19.83
N SER A 27 18.18 5.69 -19.32
CA SER A 27 17.07 6.49 -19.80
C SER A 27 17.30 6.95 -21.25
N CYS A 28 18.54 7.25 -21.61
CA CYS A 28 18.95 7.81 -22.91
C CYS A 28 19.81 6.86 -23.73
N PHE A 29 20.73 6.12 -23.10
CA PHE A 29 21.65 5.20 -23.78
C PHE A 29 21.16 3.76 -23.68
N LEU A 30 21.07 3.10 -24.84
CA LEU A 30 20.60 1.71 -24.92
C LEU A 30 21.67 0.67 -24.56
N ASN A 31 22.94 1.07 -24.50
CA ASN A 31 24.04 0.21 -24.12
C ASN A 31 25.06 1.00 -23.30
N MET A 32 25.05 0.75 -22.00
CA MET A 32 25.97 1.33 -21.02
C MET A 32 26.80 0.24 -20.37
N GLY A 33 28.04 0.57 -20.04
CA GLY A 33 28.88 -0.20 -19.14
C GLY A 33 29.25 0.61 -17.91
N ILE A 34 29.45 -0.05 -16.78
CA ILE A 34 29.96 0.55 -15.56
C ILE A 34 31.12 -0.32 -15.06
N SER A 35 32.29 0.30 -14.91
CA SER A 35 33.43 -0.30 -14.23
C SER A 35 33.68 0.41 -12.91
N THR A 36 33.93 -0.33 -11.85
CA THR A 36 34.21 0.25 -10.52
C THR A 36 35.49 -0.32 -9.96
N THR A 37 36.34 0.53 -9.41
CA THR A 37 37.52 0.12 -8.64
C THR A 37 37.42 0.58 -7.19
N PHE A 38 37.66 -0.34 -6.25
CA PHE A 38 37.59 -0.11 -4.82
C PHE A 38 38.97 -0.05 -4.18
N HIS A 39 39.17 0.89 -3.27
CA HIS A 39 40.41 1.06 -2.51
C HIS A 39 40.11 1.47 -1.06
N PHE A 40 40.43 0.61 -0.09
CA PHE A 40 40.33 0.97 1.33
C PHE A 40 41.39 2.01 1.69
N LEU A 41 40.98 3.05 2.40
CA LEU A 41 41.84 4.17 2.78
C LEU A 41 42.59 3.90 4.10
N ASP A 42 42.20 2.86 4.83
CA ASP A 42 42.75 2.46 6.12
C ASP A 42 42.85 0.94 6.27
N VAL A 43 43.74 0.51 7.18
CA VAL A 43 44.00 -0.92 7.45
C VAL A 43 42.79 -1.62 8.07
N ASN A 44 41.98 -0.88 8.82
CA ASN A 44 40.80 -1.40 9.49
C ASN A 44 39.58 -1.48 8.57
N GLN A 45 39.71 -1.09 7.30
CA GLN A 45 38.63 -1.11 6.29
C GLN A 45 37.40 -0.30 6.71
N THR A 46 37.61 0.79 7.46
CA THR A 46 36.55 1.71 7.91
C THR A 46 36.33 2.89 6.97
N GLN A 47 37.16 3.03 5.94
CA GLN A 47 37.02 4.07 4.92
C GLN A 47 37.32 3.48 3.55
N LEU A 48 36.48 3.79 2.56
CA LEU A 48 36.59 3.25 1.21
C LEU A 48 36.51 4.38 0.18
N LYS A 49 37.41 4.35 -0.79
CA LYS A 49 37.32 5.14 -2.00
C LYS A 49 36.93 4.26 -3.18
N ALA A 50 35.88 4.66 -3.89
CA ALA A 50 35.43 4.00 -5.11
C ALA A 50 35.58 4.93 -6.30
N LYS A 51 36.15 4.44 -7.39
CA LYS A 51 36.23 5.14 -8.67
C LYS A 51 35.35 4.42 -9.68
N PHE A 52 34.49 5.18 -10.32
CA PHE A 52 33.50 4.68 -11.28
C PHE A 52 33.86 5.17 -12.67
N TYR A 53 33.80 4.27 -13.64
CA TYR A 53 33.95 4.54 -15.06
C TYR A 53 32.63 4.17 -15.73
N VAL A 54 31.97 5.15 -16.34
CA VAL A 54 30.70 4.98 -17.04
C VAL A 54 30.98 5.04 -18.53
N HIS A 55 30.70 3.94 -19.21
CA HIS A 55 30.93 3.73 -20.63
C HIS A 55 29.62 3.94 -21.39
N LEU A 56 29.47 5.10 -22.02
CA LEU A 56 28.24 5.47 -22.74
C LEU A 56 28.40 5.22 -24.24
N HIS A 57 27.88 4.09 -24.71
CA HIS A 57 27.99 3.63 -26.09
C HIS A 57 26.63 3.54 -26.80
N GLY A 58 26.66 3.37 -28.13
CA GLY A 58 25.46 3.10 -28.93
C GLY A 58 24.67 4.32 -29.38
N GLN A 59 23.44 4.09 -29.83
CA GLN A 59 22.50 5.15 -30.21
C GLN A 59 21.87 5.79 -28.97
N THR A 60 21.75 7.11 -28.97
CA THR A 60 20.92 7.84 -28.00
C THR A 60 19.48 7.83 -28.48
N LYS A 61 18.52 7.78 -27.56
CA LYS A 61 17.09 7.89 -27.93
C LYS A 61 16.74 9.26 -28.53
N ASP A 62 17.41 10.32 -28.07
CA ASP A 62 17.29 11.70 -28.56
C ASP A 62 18.69 12.38 -28.49
N LEU A 63 18.97 13.36 -29.35
CA LEU A 63 20.18 14.17 -29.39
C LEU A 63 20.33 15.11 -28.17
N LEU A 64 19.21 15.51 -27.55
CA LEU A 64 19.19 16.36 -26.35
C LEU A 64 18.93 15.58 -25.05
N CYS A 65 18.91 14.25 -25.12
CA CYS A 65 18.65 13.40 -23.97
C CYS A 65 19.79 13.49 -22.94
N ILE A 66 19.46 13.69 -21.68
CA ILE A 66 20.41 13.70 -20.56
C ILE A 66 20.28 12.37 -19.82
N GLU A 67 21.34 11.56 -19.82
CA GLU A 67 21.35 10.33 -19.03
C GLU A 67 21.49 10.67 -17.56
N HIS A 68 20.63 10.05 -16.76
CA HIS A 68 20.59 10.23 -15.32
C HIS A 68 21.09 8.95 -14.65
N LEU A 69 22.18 9.07 -13.91
CA LEU A 69 22.73 7.97 -13.13
C LEU A 69 22.84 8.41 -11.68
N MET A 70 22.19 7.68 -10.79
CA MET A 70 22.34 7.84 -9.36
C MET A 70 23.12 6.66 -8.81
N VAL A 71 24.18 6.93 -8.05
CA VAL A 71 25.10 5.91 -7.53
C VAL A 71 25.29 6.12 -6.05
N GLY A 72 25.22 5.04 -5.26
CA GLY A 72 25.40 5.18 -3.83
C GLY A 72 25.06 3.97 -2.99
N THR A 73 24.95 4.26 -1.70
CA THR A 73 24.41 3.44 -0.63
C THR A 73 23.06 4.02 -0.19
N THR A 74 22.43 3.41 0.80
CA THR A 74 21.25 3.91 1.52
C THR A 74 21.48 5.32 2.11
N PHE A 75 22.70 5.62 2.58
CA PHE A 75 23.00 6.86 3.31
C PHE A 75 23.71 7.92 2.48
N GLN A 76 24.40 7.53 1.41
CA GLN A 76 25.14 8.41 0.52
C GLN A 76 24.76 8.14 -0.93
N SER A 77 23.99 9.07 -1.52
CA SER A 77 23.63 9.06 -2.93
C SER A 77 24.36 10.17 -3.71
N ASN A 78 24.85 9.87 -4.90
CA ASN A 78 25.46 10.83 -5.80
C ASN A 78 24.76 10.81 -7.17
N TYR A 79 24.39 11.99 -7.67
CA TYR A 79 23.69 12.15 -8.95
C TYR A 79 24.65 12.61 -10.04
N GLN A 80 24.64 11.89 -11.15
CA GLN A 80 25.48 12.13 -12.33
C GLN A 80 24.59 12.33 -13.56
N PHE A 81 24.98 13.30 -14.39
CA PHE A 81 24.25 13.68 -15.59
C PHE A 81 25.19 13.64 -16.79
N PHE A 82 24.82 12.88 -17.82
CA PHE A 82 25.66 12.72 -19.00
C PHE A 82 24.93 13.06 -20.30
N MET A 83 25.42 14.09 -21.00
CA MET A 83 24.87 14.55 -22.28
C MET A 83 25.60 13.98 -23.51
N THR A 84 26.80 13.42 -23.32
CA THR A 84 27.68 13.01 -24.43
C THR A 84 28.15 11.57 -24.27
N LYS A 85 28.31 10.90 -25.41
CA LYS A 85 28.93 9.57 -25.51
C LYS A 85 30.37 9.56 -25.00
N GLY A 86 30.88 8.36 -24.76
CA GLY A 86 32.26 8.10 -24.38
C GLY A 86 32.41 7.65 -22.94
N GLU A 87 33.65 7.50 -22.51
CA GLU A 87 34.00 7.12 -21.15
C GLU A 87 33.99 8.36 -20.25
N LYS A 88 33.28 8.26 -19.13
CA LYS A 88 33.22 9.27 -18.06
C LYS A 88 33.69 8.63 -16.77
N TYR A 89 34.24 9.41 -15.85
CA TYR A 89 34.59 8.87 -14.54
C TYR A 89 34.31 9.88 -13.42
N PHE A 90 34.08 9.35 -12.23
CA PHE A 90 33.96 10.11 -10.99
C PHE A 90 34.39 9.24 -9.80
N GLU A 91 34.61 9.87 -8.65
CA GLU A 91 35.07 9.20 -7.43
C GLU A 91 34.14 9.52 -6.27
N LEU A 92 33.90 8.54 -5.40
CA LEU A 92 33.19 8.70 -4.15
C LEU A 92 34.04 8.16 -3.01
N GLU A 93 34.03 8.88 -1.90
CA GLU A 93 34.64 8.45 -0.64
C GLU A 93 33.53 8.17 0.36
N PHE A 94 33.59 6.99 0.97
CA PHE A 94 32.69 6.50 1.99
C PHE A 94 33.46 6.43 3.30
N THR A 95 33.16 7.34 4.21
CA THR A 95 33.89 7.51 5.48
C THR A 95 33.01 7.32 6.71
N LYS A 96 31.69 7.25 6.53
CA LYS A 96 30.76 6.96 7.62
C LYS A 96 30.64 5.46 7.82
N TYR A 97 30.52 5.06 9.09
CA TYR A 97 30.36 3.67 9.48
C TYR A 97 29.15 3.00 8.82
N THR A 98 28.03 3.71 8.70
CA THR A 98 26.80 3.23 8.06
C THR A 98 26.95 2.95 6.57
N ASP A 99 27.69 3.81 5.85
CA ASP A 99 28.00 3.57 4.45
C ASP A 99 28.86 2.31 4.28
N ILE A 100 29.87 2.12 5.12
CA ILE A 100 30.71 0.92 5.09
C ILE A 100 29.91 -0.34 5.40
N LEU A 101 29.04 -0.31 6.42
CA LEU A 101 28.14 -1.41 6.73
C LEU A 101 27.24 -1.76 5.54
N ASP A 102 26.63 -0.75 4.92
CA ASP A 102 25.73 -0.94 3.78
C ASP A 102 26.48 -1.49 2.56
N LEU A 103 27.69 -0.98 2.30
CA LEU A 103 28.54 -1.48 1.23
C LEU A 103 28.90 -2.96 1.40
N HIS A 104 29.12 -3.42 2.63
CA HIS A 104 29.39 -4.84 2.88
C HIS A 104 28.14 -5.70 2.74
N LYS A 105 26.97 -5.22 3.20
CA LYS A 105 25.72 -5.99 3.17
C LYS A 105 25.06 -5.97 1.79
N ASN A 106 24.86 -4.77 1.26
CA ASN A 106 24.12 -4.48 0.04
C ASN A 106 25.03 -4.06 -1.13
N GLY A 107 26.23 -3.56 -0.90
CA GLY A 107 27.09 -3.09 -1.99
C GLY A 107 26.65 -1.75 -2.56
N ILE A 108 27.33 -1.31 -3.62
CA ILE A 108 26.96 -0.08 -4.34
C ILE A 108 25.82 -0.35 -5.28
N GLN A 109 24.83 0.52 -5.25
CA GLN A 109 23.66 0.47 -6.09
C GLN A 109 23.71 1.58 -7.13
N PHE A 110 23.22 1.26 -8.32
CA PHE A 110 23.10 2.15 -9.46
C PHE A 110 21.63 2.24 -9.84
N PHE A 111 21.14 3.46 -10.03
CA PHE A 111 19.76 3.74 -10.42
C PHE A 111 19.74 4.68 -11.63
N THR A 112 18.73 4.51 -12.48
CA THR A 112 18.35 5.46 -13.54
C THR A 112 16.94 5.97 -13.28
N PHE A 113 16.39 6.75 -14.20
CA PHE A 113 15.07 7.35 -14.08
C PHE A 113 14.29 7.19 -15.38
N CYS A 114 13.00 6.87 -15.26
CA CYS A 114 12.14 6.58 -16.42
C CYS A 114 11.79 7.83 -17.25
N GLN A 115 11.88 9.02 -16.66
CA GLN A 115 11.48 10.29 -17.26
C GLN A 115 12.67 11.26 -17.32
N THR A 116 12.56 12.31 -18.14
CA THR A 116 13.52 13.41 -18.11
C THR A 116 13.16 14.39 -16.98
N TRP A 117 14.11 15.24 -16.57
CA TRP A 117 13.83 16.29 -15.57
C TRP A 117 12.68 17.24 -15.98
N GLN A 118 12.45 17.43 -17.28
CA GLN A 118 11.38 18.28 -17.81
C GLN A 118 9.99 17.69 -17.56
N ASP A 119 9.85 16.37 -17.66
CA ASP A 119 8.58 15.67 -17.44
C ASP A 119 8.24 15.52 -15.94
N MET A 120 9.22 15.75 -15.06
CA MET A 120 9.08 15.55 -13.61
C MET A 120 8.08 16.55 -12.97
N ILE A 121 8.15 17.83 -13.34
CA ILE A 121 7.30 18.87 -12.75
C ILE A 121 5.82 18.62 -13.08
N PRO A 122 5.41 18.43 -14.36
CA PRO A 122 4.03 18.09 -14.69
C PRO A 122 3.53 16.82 -13.99
N SER A 123 4.36 15.76 -13.97
CA SER A 123 4.03 14.47 -13.36
C SER A 123 3.79 14.56 -11.85
N THR A 124 4.50 15.47 -11.18
CA THR A 124 4.34 15.75 -9.74
C THR A 124 3.04 16.51 -9.48
N LEU A 125 2.76 17.55 -10.28
CA LEU A 125 1.51 18.31 -10.19
C LEU A 125 0.28 17.43 -10.46
N GLU A 126 0.34 16.56 -11.46
CA GLU A 126 -0.70 15.56 -11.76
C GLU A 126 -0.93 14.64 -10.54
N THR A 127 0.14 14.17 -9.89
CA THR A 127 0.01 13.31 -8.70
C THR A 127 -0.60 14.07 -7.52
N MET A 128 -0.22 15.33 -7.30
CA MET A 128 -0.81 16.14 -6.23
C MET A 128 -2.29 16.45 -6.50
N SER A 129 -2.68 16.56 -7.77
CA SER A 129 -4.04 16.92 -8.16
C SER A 129 -5.12 15.91 -7.77
N ILE A 130 -4.79 14.62 -7.67
CA ILE A 130 -5.76 13.59 -7.26
C ILE A 130 -6.21 13.77 -5.80
N PHE A 131 -5.41 14.45 -4.98
CA PHE A 131 -5.70 14.77 -3.58
C PHE A 131 -6.27 16.19 -3.39
N ALA A 132 -6.39 16.97 -4.46
CA ALA A 132 -6.79 18.38 -4.39
C ALA A 132 -8.32 18.54 -4.39
N GLY A 133 -8.92 18.40 -3.20
CA GLY A 133 -10.37 18.49 -2.96
C GLY A 133 -10.84 17.39 -2.02
N GLY A 134 -12.08 17.43 -1.54
CA GLY A 134 -12.72 16.28 -0.86
C GLY A 134 -12.03 15.72 0.39
N LEU A 135 -11.00 16.37 0.91
CA LEU A 135 -10.27 15.99 2.13
C LEU A 135 -10.39 17.08 3.22
N GLY A 136 -11.18 18.12 2.96
CA GLY A 136 -11.37 19.26 3.85
C GLY A 136 -12.31 18.94 5.02
N LEU A 137 -12.30 19.84 6.00
CA LEU A 137 -13.13 19.78 7.22
C LEU A 137 -14.38 20.67 7.15
N SER A 138 -14.66 21.29 6.00
CA SER A 138 -15.72 22.30 5.89
C SER A 138 -16.42 22.26 4.54
N ARG A 139 -17.68 21.85 4.56
CA ARG A 139 -18.66 21.97 3.45
C ARG A 139 -18.82 23.35 2.83
N TYR A 140 -18.35 24.41 3.50
CA TYR A 140 -18.52 25.78 3.02
C TYR A 140 -17.40 26.26 2.09
N ILE A 141 -16.38 25.44 1.84
CA ILE A 141 -15.25 25.80 0.98
C ILE A 141 -15.34 24.99 -0.33
N PRO A 142 -15.78 25.58 -1.46
CA PRO A 142 -16.08 24.83 -2.68
C PRO A 142 -14.91 24.05 -3.29
N THR A 143 -13.66 24.47 -3.06
CA THR A 143 -12.46 23.87 -3.66
C THR A 143 -11.60 23.09 -2.66
N MET A 144 -11.91 23.16 -1.37
CA MET A 144 -11.18 22.50 -0.27
C MET A 144 -12.18 21.96 0.77
N GLY A 145 -13.36 21.54 0.30
CA GLY A 145 -14.45 21.03 1.13
C GLY A 145 -14.32 19.55 1.42
N ASP A 146 -15.34 19.00 2.07
CA ASP A 146 -15.53 17.58 2.38
C ASP A 146 -16.13 16.77 1.22
N HIS A 147 -16.73 17.43 0.22
CA HIS A 147 -17.21 16.82 -1.03
C HIS A 147 -16.16 16.75 -2.13
N ILE A 148 -16.27 15.72 -2.97
CA ILE A 148 -15.42 15.53 -4.15
C ILE A 148 -15.82 16.54 -5.23
N THR A 149 -14.84 17.33 -5.70
CA THR A 149 -15.07 18.22 -6.84
C THR A 149 -15.04 17.47 -8.16
N ASP A 150 -15.73 17.96 -9.19
CA ASP A 150 -15.69 17.35 -10.54
C ASP A 150 -14.25 17.20 -11.04
N TYR A 151 -13.41 18.22 -10.82
CA TYR A 151 -11.99 18.18 -11.17
C TYR A 151 -11.25 17.04 -10.46
N GLN A 152 -11.41 16.92 -9.13
CA GLN A 152 -10.76 15.85 -8.38
C GLN A 152 -11.22 14.48 -8.85
N ARG A 153 -12.53 14.31 -9.09
CA ARG A 153 -13.10 13.07 -9.59
C ARG A 153 -12.48 12.70 -10.94
N ASP A 154 -12.40 13.64 -11.87
CA ASP A 154 -11.83 13.42 -13.21
C ASP A 154 -10.33 13.06 -13.13
N MET A 155 -9.55 13.74 -12.29
CA MET A 155 -8.14 13.41 -12.08
C MET A 155 -7.95 12.01 -11.48
N ASN A 156 -8.83 11.58 -10.57
CA ASN A 156 -8.80 10.24 -10.01
C ASN A 156 -9.18 9.16 -11.04
N ILE A 157 -10.12 9.45 -11.95
CA ILE A 157 -10.47 8.57 -13.06
C ILE A 157 -9.27 8.39 -14.00
N GLU A 158 -8.63 9.50 -14.42
CA GLU A 158 -7.44 9.46 -15.26
C GLU A 158 -6.29 8.71 -14.59
N TYR A 159 -6.09 8.93 -13.29
CA TYR A 159 -5.10 8.19 -12.51
C TYR A 159 -5.35 6.69 -12.52
N LEU A 160 -6.59 6.24 -12.26
CA LEU A 160 -6.94 4.82 -12.28
C LEU A 160 -6.81 4.21 -13.68
N GLU A 161 -7.17 4.94 -14.74
CA GLU A 161 -6.95 4.47 -16.12
C GLU A 161 -5.46 4.31 -16.42
N LYS A 162 -4.63 5.30 -16.03
CA LYS A 162 -3.18 5.30 -16.26
C LYS A 162 -2.45 4.22 -15.47
N GLN A 163 -2.84 3.98 -14.22
CA GLN A 163 -2.18 3.01 -13.34
C GLN A 163 -2.71 1.60 -13.52
N LEU A 164 -4.01 1.43 -13.75
CA LEU A 164 -4.66 0.10 -13.75
C LEU A 164 -5.20 -0.34 -15.11
N GLY A 165 -5.21 0.56 -16.10
CA GLY A 165 -6.00 0.36 -17.31
C GLY A 165 -7.50 0.32 -17.03
N LEU A 166 -7.94 0.79 -15.86
CA LEU A 166 -9.33 0.70 -15.41
C LEU A 166 -10.15 1.85 -16.00
N LYS A 167 -11.06 1.51 -16.91
CA LYS A 167 -12.08 2.44 -17.39
C LYS A 167 -13.33 2.30 -16.54
N LEU A 168 -13.71 3.37 -15.84
CA LEU A 168 -14.93 3.37 -15.04
C LEU A 168 -16.17 3.45 -15.95
N GLU A 169 -17.09 2.50 -15.79
CA GLU A 169 -18.35 2.48 -16.51
C GLU A 169 -19.41 3.28 -15.74
N GLN A 170 -20.04 4.28 -16.38
CA GLN A 170 -21.15 5.00 -15.76
C GLN A 170 -22.38 4.11 -15.57
N ARG A 171 -23.11 4.33 -14.47
CA ARG A 171 -24.36 3.64 -14.15
C ARG A 171 -25.56 4.49 -14.58
N ILE A 172 -26.63 3.79 -15.01
CA ILE A 172 -27.90 4.44 -15.35
C ILE A 172 -28.75 4.64 -14.09
N ILE A 173 -28.75 3.63 -13.21
CA ILE A 173 -29.37 3.68 -11.89
C ILE A 173 -28.23 3.80 -10.90
N ASP A 174 -27.99 5.01 -10.42
CA ASP A 174 -26.94 5.34 -9.46
C ASP A 174 -27.32 4.88 -8.03
N THR A 175 -28.60 4.92 -7.67
CA THR A 175 -29.10 4.60 -6.33
C THR A 175 -30.11 3.45 -6.34
N VAL A 176 -29.93 2.49 -5.43
CA VAL A 176 -30.79 1.30 -5.28
C VAL A 176 -31.24 1.17 -3.84
N GLU A 177 -32.52 1.45 -3.59
CA GLU A 177 -33.14 1.23 -2.29
C GLU A 177 -33.46 -0.27 -2.09
N ILE A 178 -33.11 -0.78 -0.90
CA ILE A 178 -33.39 -2.16 -0.49
C ILE A 178 -34.05 -2.18 0.88
N ASP A 179 -34.90 -3.18 1.12
CA ASP A 179 -35.40 -3.46 2.46
C ASP A 179 -34.24 -4.00 3.32
N LYS A 180 -33.91 -3.27 4.40
CA LYS A 180 -32.87 -3.65 5.36
C LYS A 180 -33.08 -5.04 5.96
N SER A 181 -34.32 -5.53 6.02
CA SER A 181 -34.63 -6.88 6.53
C SER A 181 -33.95 -7.99 5.71
N LEU A 182 -33.55 -7.70 4.46
CA LEU A 182 -32.83 -8.60 3.58
C LEU A 182 -31.34 -8.71 3.93
N ILE A 183 -30.80 -7.73 4.65
CA ILE A 183 -29.40 -7.67 5.09
C ILE A 183 -29.24 -8.53 6.33
N LYS A 184 -28.22 -9.39 6.34
CA LYS A 184 -27.97 -10.33 7.45
C LYS A 184 -26.61 -10.07 8.07
N SER A 185 -26.45 -10.48 9.32
CA SER A 185 -25.17 -10.36 9.99
C SER A 185 -24.07 -11.11 9.23
N GLY A 186 -22.91 -10.47 9.14
CA GLY A 186 -21.77 -10.95 8.36
C GLY A 186 -21.79 -10.54 6.89
N ASP A 187 -22.85 -9.89 6.39
CA ASP A 187 -22.81 -9.23 5.07
C ASP A 187 -21.86 -8.02 5.12
N LEU A 188 -21.25 -7.67 3.98
CA LEU A 188 -20.35 -6.52 3.89
C LEU A 188 -20.90 -5.43 2.98
N PHE A 189 -20.52 -4.20 3.30
CA PHE A 189 -20.56 -3.06 2.41
C PHE A 189 -19.12 -2.75 2.00
N LEU A 190 -18.84 -2.81 0.70
CA LEU A 190 -17.57 -2.38 0.11
C LEU A 190 -17.76 -0.99 -0.46
N VAL A 191 -16.74 -0.15 -0.28
CA VAL A 191 -16.82 1.28 -0.61
C VAL A 191 -15.70 1.66 -1.56
N ARG A 192 -16.03 2.48 -2.56
CA ARG A 192 -15.07 3.25 -3.34
C ARG A 192 -15.40 4.73 -3.22
N ARG A 193 -14.37 5.56 -3.06
CA ARG A 193 -14.43 7.02 -3.14
C ARG A 193 -13.33 7.52 -4.07
N LEU A 194 -13.57 8.54 -4.88
CA LEU A 194 -12.59 9.09 -5.83
C LEU A 194 -11.87 10.32 -5.27
N ASP A 195 -11.26 10.17 -4.09
CA ASP A 195 -10.69 11.26 -3.26
C ASP A 195 -9.16 11.32 -3.25
N GLY A 196 -8.48 10.56 -4.10
CA GLY A 196 -7.03 10.39 -4.10
C GLY A 196 -6.55 9.31 -3.14
N VAL A 197 -7.10 9.23 -1.93
CA VAL A 197 -6.67 8.26 -0.90
C VAL A 197 -7.11 6.84 -1.24
N GLN A 198 -8.39 6.63 -1.52
CA GLN A 198 -8.88 5.31 -1.90
C GLN A 198 -8.35 4.88 -3.28
N PRO A 199 -8.28 5.75 -4.32
CA PRO A 199 -7.67 5.38 -5.60
C PRO A 199 -6.18 5.02 -5.48
N PHE A 200 -5.41 5.72 -4.64
CA PHE A 200 -4.04 5.33 -4.32
C PHE A 200 -3.99 3.94 -3.66
N THR A 201 -4.86 3.70 -2.68
CA THR A 201 -4.95 2.39 -1.99
C THR A 201 -5.34 1.27 -2.96
N MET A 202 -6.26 1.54 -3.90
CA MET A 202 -6.67 0.60 -4.94
C MET A 202 -5.48 0.18 -5.81
N VAL A 203 -4.67 1.14 -6.25
CA VAL A 203 -3.44 0.86 -7.02
C VAL A 203 -2.44 0.06 -6.20
N ALA A 204 -2.23 0.46 -4.95
CA ALA A 204 -1.24 -0.14 -4.07
C ALA A 204 -1.61 -1.58 -3.66
N SER A 205 -2.91 -1.88 -3.49
CA SER A 205 -3.40 -3.18 -3.02
C SER A 205 -4.04 -4.07 -4.09
N GLY A 206 -4.10 -3.61 -5.34
CA GLY A 206 -4.77 -4.34 -6.42
C GLY A 206 -6.28 -4.48 -6.26
N SER A 207 -6.87 -3.74 -5.33
CA SER A 207 -8.30 -3.69 -5.10
C SER A 207 -8.98 -2.69 -6.04
N LEU A 208 -10.27 -2.87 -6.30
CA LEU A 208 -11.12 -1.87 -6.97
C LEU A 208 -12.07 -1.13 -6.01
N VAL A 209 -11.87 -1.34 -4.71
CA VAL A 209 -12.57 -0.69 -3.59
C VAL A 209 -11.54 -0.32 -2.51
N GLY A 210 -11.75 0.77 -1.78
CA GLY A 210 -10.82 1.29 -0.79
C GLY A 210 -11.18 1.00 0.67
N HIS A 211 -12.43 0.60 0.95
CA HIS A 211 -12.91 0.44 2.32
C HIS A 211 -14.00 -0.63 2.45
N ALA A 212 -14.18 -1.15 3.67
CA ALA A 212 -15.25 -2.10 4.00
C ALA A 212 -15.88 -1.84 5.38
N ALA A 213 -17.16 -2.17 5.48
CA ALA A 213 -17.92 -2.22 6.72
C ALA A 213 -18.76 -3.52 6.78
N MET A 214 -19.08 -4.00 7.98
CA MET A 214 -19.88 -5.22 8.18
C MET A 214 -21.24 -4.91 8.81
N ALA A 215 -22.27 -5.57 8.32
CA ALA A 215 -23.60 -5.58 8.93
C ALA A 215 -23.63 -6.54 10.14
N LEU A 216 -24.14 -6.09 11.28
CA LEU A 216 -24.43 -6.91 12.47
C LEU A 216 -25.81 -6.54 13.05
N TRP A 217 -26.61 -7.53 13.42
CA TRP A 217 -27.89 -7.31 14.08
C TRP A 217 -27.72 -7.45 15.59
N GLN A 218 -28.36 -6.57 16.36
CA GLN A 218 -28.49 -6.65 17.81
C GLN A 218 -29.81 -6.01 18.22
N ASP A 219 -30.66 -6.72 18.96
CA ASP A 219 -31.93 -6.22 19.50
C ASP A 219 -32.82 -5.53 18.45
N ASP A 220 -33.01 -6.18 17.29
CA ASP A 220 -33.77 -5.66 16.13
C ASP A 220 -33.23 -4.36 15.52
N VAL A 221 -31.98 -3.99 15.85
CA VAL A 221 -31.24 -2.89 15.23
C VAL A 221 -30.17 -3.47 14.31
N LEU A 222 -30.13 -2.98 13.07
CA LEU A 222 -29.05 -3.25 12.13
C LEU A 222 -27.96 -2.22 12.32
N TRP A 223 -26.81 -2.67 12.79
CA TRP A 223 -25.60 -1.88 12.95
C TRP A 223 -24.65 -2.12 11.77
N VAL A 224 -24.00 -1.05 11.33
CA VAL A 224 -22.85 -1.11 10.44
C VAL A 224 -21.61 -0.83 11.28
N VAL A 225 -20.72 -1.81 11.34
CA VAL A 225 -19.46 -1.75 12.10
C VAL A 225 -18.28 -1.63 11.14
N GLU A 226 -17.34 -0.75 11.45
CA GLU A 226 -16.18 -0.46 10.59
C GLU A 226 -15.00 0.06 11.40
N SER A 227 -13.81 0.08 10.80
CA SER A 227 -12.67 0.87 11.24
C SER A 227 -12.44 1.98 10.22
N GLN A 228 -12.57 3.26 10.60
CA GLN A 228 -12.53 4.41 9.68
C GLN A 228 -11.79 5.60 10.31
N ASP A 229 -11.05 6.39 9.54
CA ASP A 229 -10.39 7.63 9.98
C ASP A 229 -10.70 8.86 9.11
N ALA A 230 -11.69 8.73 8.23
CA ALA A 230 -12.13 9.80 7.33
C ALA A 230 -12.49 11.08 8.08
N LEU A 231 -11.74 12.14 7.78
CA LEU A 231 -11.97 13.49 8.31
C LEU A 231 -13.28 14.12 7.81
N TYR A 232 -13.77 13.68 6.65
CA TYR A 232 -14.99 14.16 6.00
C TYR A 232 -16.27 13.49 6.52
N PHE A 233 -16.18 12.50 7.42
CA PHE A 233 -17.36 11.91 8.04
C PHE A 233 -17.93 12.87 9.10
N GLU A 234 -19.09 13.46 8.84
CA GLU A 234 -19.74 14.44 9.75
C GLU A 234 -20.01 13.88 11.16
N SER A 235 -20.05 12.54 11.32
CA SER A 235 -20.20 11.92 12.64
C SER A 235 -19.09 12.31 13.64
N GLY A 236 -17.92 12.72 13.14
CA GLY A 236 -16.73 13.04 13.94
C GLY A 236 -16.11 11.84 14.67
N LYS A 237 -16.69 10.64 14.54
CA LYS A 237 -16.18 9.40 15.11
C LYS A 237 -15.05 8.87 14.22
N LYS A 238 -14.02 8.29 14.87
CA LYS A 238 -12.81 7.73 14.25
C LYS A 238 -12.47 6.39 14.90
N GLY A 239 -11.69 5.58 14.19
CA GLY A 239 -11.30 4.24 14.60
C GLY A 239 -12.41 3.22 14.42
N ILE A 240 -12.40 2.19 15.27
CA ILE A 240 -13.44 1.16 15.28
C ILE A 240 -14.73 1.72 15.87
N GLN A 241 -15.79 1.69 15.08
CA GLN A 241 -17.05 2.35 15.41
C GLN A 241 -18.27 1.57 14.88
N LYS A 242 -19.45 1.94 15.37
CA LYS A 242 -20.73 1.52 14.81
C LYS A 242 -21.69 2.69 14.63
N ASN A 243 -22.49 2.59 13.58
CA ASN A 243 -23.62 3.48 13.29
C ASN A 243 -24.84 2.62 12.92
N LYS A 244 -26.06 3.12 13.14
CA LYS A 244 -27.24 2.42 12.63
C LYS A 244 -27.20 2.42 11.11
N PHE A 245 -27.75 1.40 10.47
CA PHE A 245 -27.74 1.27 9.01
C PHE A 245 -28.24 2.52 8.29
N GLU A 246 -29.37 3.08 8.70
CA GLU A 246 -29.94 4.28 8.07
C GLU A 246 -29.04 5.51 8.24
N GLU A 247 -28.44 5.68 9.42
CA GLU A 247 -27.48 6.75 9.70
C GLU A 247 -26.20 6.55 8.87
N TRP A 248 -25.72 5.32 8.74
CA TRP A 248 -24.52 5.01 7.94
C TRP A 248 -24.76 5.22 6.44
N MET A 249 -25.94 4.87 5.91
CA MET A 249 -26.28 5.12 4.51
C MET A 249 -26.32 6.62 4.19
N GLN A 250 -26.83 7.44 5.11
CA GLN A 250 -26.79 8.91 4.97
C GLN A 250 -25.37 9.45 5.00
N LEU A 251 -24.51 8.93 5.90
CA LEU A 251 -23.10 9.30 5.96
C LEU A 251 -22.34 8.90 4.69
N ALA A 252 -22.64 7.72 4.13
CA ALA A 252 -22.04 7.24 2.89
C ALA A 252 -22.45 8.10 1.68
N GLU A 253 -23.74 8.42 1.55
CA GLU A 253 -24.25 9.32 0.51
C GLU A 253 -23.60 10.72 0.62
N TYR A 254 -23.54 11.27 1.83
CA TYR A 254 -22.87 12.55 2.09
C TYR A 254 -21.38 12.51 1.73
N ALA A 255 -20.71 11.38 1.99
CA ALA A 255 -19.31 11.20 1.71
C ALA A 255 -19.00 10.85 0.23
N ASP A 256 -19.95 11.04 -0.69
CA ASP A 256 -19.78 10.72 -2.11
C ASP A 256 -19.27 9.27 -2.33
N TYR A 257 -19.77 8.32 -1.52
CA TYR A 257 -19.37 6.92 -1.62
C TYR A 257 -20.11 6.20 -2.73
N ASP A 258 -19.37 5.41 -3.51
CA ASP A 258 -19.93 4.27 -4.21
C ASP A 258 -20.00 3.09 -3.23
N VAL A 259 -21.17 2.45 -3.06
CA VAL A 259 -21.36 1.37 -2.08
C VAL A 259 -21.86 0.09 -2.75
N VAL A 260 -21.17 -1.02 -2.51
CA VAL A 260 -21.60 -2.36 -2.88
C VAL A 260 -21.93 -3.18 -1.65
N TRP A 261 -23.14 -3.73 -1.61
CA TRP A 261 -23.54 -4.77 -0.66
C TRP A 261 -23.26 -6.17 -1.22
N ILE A 262 -22.44 -6.93 -0.50
CA ILE A 262 -22.14 -8.34 -0.77
C ILE A 262 -22.70 -9.22 0.35
N LYS A 263 -23.36 -10.31 -0.05
CA LYS A 263 -24.08 -11.20 0.86
C LYS A 263 -23.21 -12.39 1.24
N MET A 264 -23.08 -12.70 2.53
CA MET A 264 -22.44 -13.95 2.96
C MET A 264 -23.32 -15.15 2.56
N LYS A 265 -22.68 -16.26 2.15
CA LYS A 265 -23.35 -17.54 1.87
C LYS A 265 -24.12 -18.01 3.09
N GLN A 266 -25.40 -18.34 2.90
CA GLN A 266 -26.27 -18.79 3.99
C GLN A 266 -25.72 -20.03 4.71
N THR A 267 -25.05 -20.93 3.99
CA THR A 267 -24.45 -22.15 4.56
C THR A 267 -23.30 -21.83 5.53
N LEU A 268 -22.45 -20.87 5.20
CA LEU A 268 -21.34 -20.44 6.07
C LEU A 268 -21.87 -19.65 7.27
N ARG A 269 -22.84 -18.76 7.04
CA ARG A 269 -23.52 -18.03 8.12
C ARG A 269 -24.13 -18.98 9.15
N ALA A 270 -24.81 -20.03 8.70
CA ALA A 270 -25.46 -20.99 9.58
C ALA A 270 -24.50 -21.95 10.29
N LYS A 271 -23.37 -22.30 9.68
CA LYS A 271 -22.45 -23.32 10.18
C LYS A 271 -21.29 -22.76 11.00
N ASN A 272 -20.78 -21.59 10.61
CA ASN A 272 -19.50 -21.07 11.07
C ASN A 272 -19.63 -19.73 11.81
N PHE A 273 -20.42 -18.80 11.28
CA PHE A 273 -20.47 -17.42 11.80
C PHE A 273 -21.18 -17.34 13.16
N ASP A 274 -20.42 -17.03 14.21
CA ASP A 274 -20.89 -16.84 15.57
C ASP A 274 -21.09 -15.35 15.87
N LEU A 275 -22.36 -14.89 15.82
CA LEU A 275 -22.72 -13.49 16.02
C LEU A 275 -22.36 -12.98 17.42
N LEU A 276 -22.46 -13.81 18.46
CA LEU A 276 -22.12 -13.39 19.82
C LEU A 276 -20.62 -13.16 19.97
N LYS A 277 -19.79 -13.99 19.34
CA LYS A 277 -18.34 -13.76 19.30
C LYS A 277 -17.95 -12.55 18.47
N ALA A 278 -18.65 -12.30 17.36
CA ALA A 278 -18.45 -11.09 16.56
C ALA A 278 -18.68 -9.83 17.42
N TRP A 279 -19.82 -9.77 18.13
CA TRP A 279 -20.10 -8.65 19.05
C TRP A 279 -19.10 -8.54 20.18
N LYS A 280 -18.74 -9.66 20.83
CA LYS A 280 -17.71 -9.66 21.89
C LYS A 280 -16.37 -9.10 21.38
N PHE A 281 -15.98 -9.43 20.16
CA PHE A 281 -14.77 -8.87 19.56
C PHE A 281 -14.93 -7.37 19.28
N PHE A 282 -16.05 -6.96 18.71
CA PHE A 282 -16.34 -5.54 18.46
C PHE A 282 -16.29 -4.73 19.76
N ASP A 283 -17.02 -5.14 20.79
CA ASP A 283 -17.12 -4.41 22.06
C ASP A 283 -15.76 -4.26 22.77
N LEU A 284 -14.85 -5.22 22.57
CA LEU A 284 -13.48 -5.15 23.11
C LEU A 284 -12.60 -4.11 22.37
N HIS A 285 -12.90 -3.84 21.11
CA HIS A 285 -12.07 -3.02 20.23
C HIS A 285 -12.72 -1.70 19.80
N GLU A 286 -13.96 -1.43 20.19
CA GLU A 286 -14.64 -0.16 19.93
C GLU A 286 -13.79 1.02 20.45
N GLY A 287 -13.62 2.03 19.60
CA GLY A 287 -12.78 3.20 19.86
C GLY A 287 -11.27 2.98 19.69
N ASN A 288 -10.81 1.80 19.26
CA ASN A 288 -9.41 1.62 18.88
C ASN A 288 -9.08 2.44 17.62
N PRO A 289 -7.88 3.04 17.54
CA PRO A 289 -7.51 3.88 16.40
C PRO A 289 -7.36 3.06 15.10
N TYR A 290 -7.50 3.76 13.97
CA TYR A 290 -7.36 3.16 12.65
C TYR A 290 -5.92 2.73 12.36
N GLY A 291 -5.77 1.58 11.69
CA GLY A 291 -4.48 0.96 11.39
C GLY A 291 -3.83 1.43 10.09
N HIS A 292 -3.44 2.71 9.99
CA HIS A 292 -2.70 3.23 8.83
C HIS A 292 -1.40 2.47 8.58
N ARG A 293 -0.70 2.14 9.67
CA ARG A 293 0.55 1.37 9.62
C ARG A 293 0.32 -0.02 9.07
N GLN A 294 -0.66 -0.75 9.60
CA GLN A 294 -0.99 -2.10 9.16
C GLN A 294 -1.35 -2.11 7.67
N GLN A 295 -2.10 -1.10 7.23
CA GLN A 295 -2.42 -0.95 5.81
C GLN A 295 -1.18 -0.81 4.93
N ILE A 296 -0.18 -0.02 5.34
CA ILE A 296 1.07 0.13 4.59
C ILE A 296 1.86 -1.18 4.59
N PHE A 297 2.03 -1.83 5.73
CA PHE A 297 2.78 -3.08 5.81
C PHE A 297 2.12 -4.21 5.01
N ALA A 298 0.80 -4.33 5.03
CA ALA A 298 0.07 -5.29 4.18
C ALA A 298 0.15 -4.97 2.67
N ILE A 299 0.57 -3.76 2.32
CA ILE A 299 0.85 -3.38 0.94
C ILE A 299 2.29 -3.70 0.57
N ILE A 300 3.28 -3.56 1.47
CA ILE A 300 4.72 -3.77 1.16
C ILE A 300 5.31 -5.02 1.85
N ASP A 301 4.49 -6.04 2.00
CA ASP A 301 4.68 -7.28 2.76
C ASP A 301 5.53 -8.35 2.06
N THR A 302 5.99 -8.10 0.84
CA THR A 302 6.82 -9.02 0.05
C THR A 302 8.22 -8.49 -0.17
N LEU A 303 9.20 -9.38 -0.34
CA LEU A 303 10.62 -9.00 -0.43
C LEU A 303 10.95 -8.21 -1.70
N ASP A 304 10.39 -8.60 -2.83
CA ASP A 304 10.72 -8.08 -4.16
C ASP A 304 9.49 -7.69 -4.99
N GLN A 305 8.31 -8.00 -4.48
CA GLN A 305 7.03 -7.61 -5.05
C GLN A 305 6.44 -6.45 -4.24
N ASN A 306 5.36 -5.90 -4.73
CA ASN A 306 4.52 -4.90 -4.08
C ASN A 306 5.01 -3.46 -3.89
N TYR A 307 6.28 -3.17 -4.17
CA TYR A 307 6.74 -1.77 -4.15
C TYR A 307 6.13 -0.95 -5.30
N PRO A 308 5.77 0.33 -5.05
CA PRO A 308 5.31 1.21 -6.13
C PRO A 308 6.34 1.24 -7.27
N LEU A 309 5.93 0.81 -8.47
CA LEU A 309 6.81 0.83 -9.63
C LEU A 309 7.34 2.25 -9.89
N PRO A 310 8.60 2.41 -10.32
CA PRO A 310 9.63 1.40 -10.63
C PRO A 310 10.52 0.96 -9.44
N ILE A 311 10.12 1.16 -8.19
CA ILE A 311 10.96 0.81 -7.05
C ILE A 311 11.14 -0.71 -6.98
N GLU A 312 12.40 -1.13 -6.90
CA GLU A 312 12.80 -2.50 -6.58
C GLU A 312 13.37 -2.55 -5.15
N LYS A 313 13.50 -3.75 -4.58
CA LYS A 313 13.93 -3.96 -3.19
C LYS A 313 15.23 -3.24 -2.83
N GLU A 314 16.16 -3.12 -3.78
CA GLU A 314 17.43 -2.44 -3.61
C GLU A 314 17.24 -0.95 -3.28
N GLY A 315 16.20 -0.30 -3.82
CA GLY A 315 15.90 1.11 -3.56
C GLY A 315 15.13 1.38 -2.26
N VAL A 316 14.62 0.34 -1.59
CA VAL A 316 13.68 0.50 -0.47
C VAL A 316 14.33 1.10 0.77
N GLY A 317 15.53 0.64 1.15
CA GLY A 317 16.26 1.18 2.30
C GLY A 317 16.48 2.69 2.15
N MET A 318 16.90 3.10 0.96
CA MET A 318 17.07 4.49 0.59
C MET A 318 15.76 5.28 0.59
N LEU A 319 14.66 4.72 0.08
CA LEU A 319 13.35 5.37 0.12
C LEU A 319 12.93 5.66 1.57
N VAL A 320 13.01 4.65 2.45
CA VAL A 320 12.63 4.80 3.86
C VAL A 320 13.55 5.82 4.56
N LYS A 321 14.84 5.83 4.22
CA LYS A 321 15.79 6.85 4.69
C LYS A 321 15.35 8.27 4.29
N HIS A 322 15.00 8.49 3.02
CA HIS A 322 14.51 9.80 2.56
C HIS A 322 13.19 10.18 3.24
N ILE A 323 12.27 9.24 3.44
CA ILE A 323 11.03 9.47 4.21
C ILE A 323 11.38 9.90 5.64
N SER A 324 12.35 9.25 6.29
CA SER A 324 12.75 9.60 7.66
C SER A 324 13.34 11.00 7.81
N GLU A 325 14.00 11.51 6.77
CA GLU A 325 14.61 12.84 6.77
C GLU A 325 13.64 13.95 6.34
N LEU A 326 12.87 13.70 5.28
CA LEU A 326 11.97 14.68 4.68
C LEU A 326 10.61 14.74 5.38
N TYR A 327 10.15 13.61 5.91
CA TYR A 327 8.84 13.44 6.55
C TYR A 327 8.97 12.64 7.85
N PRO A 328 9.70 13.17 8.85
CA PRO A 328 10.01 12.44 10.08
C PRO A 328 8.76 11.97 10.84
N GLU A 329 7.68 12.74 10.80
CA GLU A 329 6.40 12.34 11.40
C GLU A 329 5.83 11.07 10.74
N ALA A 330 5.83 11.01 9.41
CA ALA A 330 5.37 9.84 8.66
C ALA A 330 6.26 8.61 8.93
N PHE A 331 7.58 8.79 9.00
CA PHE A 331 8.48 7.69 9.41
C PHE A 331 8.18 7.21 10.83
N ASN A 332 8.03 8.13 11.78
CA ASN A 332 7.82 7.81 13.19
C ASN A 332 6.47 7.17 13.48
N SER A 333 5.41 7.54 12.75
CA SER A 333 4.07 6.97 12.93
C SER A 333 3.88 5.69 12.10
N LEU A 334 4.32 5.66 10.84
CA LEU A 334 4.00 4.58 9.91
C LEU A 334 5.07 3.49 9.88
N PHE A 335 6.35 3.82 9.73
CA PHE A 335 7.40 2.83 9.47
C PHE A 335 8.09 2.32 10.74
N LYS A 336 8.64 3.24 11.54
CA LYS A 336 9.52 2.93 12.68
C LYS A 336 8.90 1.91 13.66
N PRO A 337 7.64 2.05 14.13
CA PRO A 337 7.11 1.13 15.12
C PRO A 337 6.97 -0.30 14.57
N GLY A 338 6.53 -0.45 13.32
CA GLY A 338 6.37 -1.74 12.66
C GLY A 338 7.72 -2.42 12.38
N MET A 339 8.72 -1.65 11.95
CA MET A 339 10.10 -2.14 11.79
C MET A 339 10.70 -2.59 13.13
N LYS A 340 10.49 -1.82 14.19
CA LYS A 340 10.95 -2.18 15.54
C LYS A 340 10.31 -3.48 16.05
N ARG A 341 9.01 -3.67 15.84
CA ARG A 341 8.31 -4.90 16.23
C ARG A 341 8.93 -6.15 15.59
N ARG A 342 9.23 -6.08 14.29
CA ARG A 342 9.86 -7.15 13.51
C ARG A 342 11.29 -7.46 13.95
N LEU A 343 11.99 -6.48 14.51
CA LEU A 343 13.30 -6.66 15.14
C LEU A 343 13.21 -7.08 16.63
N GLY A 344 12.01 -7.35 17.15
CA GLY A 344 11.80 -7.70 18.55
C GLY A 344 12.06 -6.55 19.54
N LEU A 345 12.11 -5.30 19.05
CA LEU A 345 12.43 -4.12 19.84
C LEU A 345 11.17 -3.53 20.48
N VAL A 346 11.27 -3.23 21.78
CA VAL A 346 10.21 -2.59 22.58
C VAL A 346 10.77 -1.38 23.33
N GLY A 347 9.93 -0.38 23.61
CA GLY A 347 10.32 0.82 24.36
C GLY A 347 11.05 1.88 23.51
N ASP A 348 11.83 2.74 24.16
CA ASP A 348 12.34 3.99 23.59
C ASP A 348 13.74 3.90 22.96
N GLU A 349 14.26 2.70 22.71
CA GLU A 349 15.53 2.50 22.00
C GLU A 349 15.34 2.57 20.47
N TYR A 350 16.40 2.82 19.70
CA TYR A 350 16.39 2.83 18.22
C TYR A 350 15.34 3.80 17.64
N GLN A 351 15.53 5.09 17.87
CA GLN A 351 14.59 6.15 17.53
C GLN A 351 14.76 6.70 16.12
N THR A 352 15.93 6.51 15.53
CA THR A 352 16.26 6.98 14.18
C THR A 352 16.28 5.82 13.18
N PHE A 353 16.08 6.12 11.90
CA PHE A 353 16.27 5.13 10.85
C PHE A 353 17.69 4.55 10.85
N GLU A 354 18.69 5.38 11.13
CA GLU A 354 20.10 4.96 11.21
C GLU A 354 20.33 3.88 12.27
N GLU A 355 19.79 4.07 13.49
CA GLU A 355 19.88 3.08 14.56
C GLU A 355 19.18 1.77 14.20
N VAL A 356 17.96 1.84 13.63
CA VAL A 356 17.21 0.66 13.18
C VAL A 356 17.97 -0.08 12.07
N PHE A 357 18.57 0.66 11.13
CA PHE A 357 19.39 0.11 10.06
C PHE A 357 20.63 -0.61 10.60
N ILE A 358 21.39 0.03 11.50
CA ILE A 358 22.59 -0.58 12.10
C ILE A 358 22.20 -1.86 12.85
N ARG A 359 21.15 -1.80 13.69
CA ARG A 359 20.63 -2.96 14.42
C ARG A 359 20.28 -4.11 13.48
N SER A 360 19.59 -3.81 12.38
CA SER A 360 19.18 -4.80 11.39
C SER A 360 20.36 -5.57 10.78
N ILE A 361 21.45 -4.87 10.45
CA ILE A 361 22.60 -5.48 9.79
C ILE A 361 23.52 -6.15 10.80
N VAL A 362 23.86 -5.47 11.88
CA VAL A 362 24.93 -5.89 12.81
C VAL A 362 24.47 -6.99 13.74
N GLU A 363 23.24 -6.90 14.27
CA GLU A 363 22.77 -7.80 15.31
C GLU A 363 21.86 -8.89 14.75
N ASP A 364 20.97 -8.54 13.82
CA ASP A 364 19.98 -9.46 13.27
C ASP A 364 20.37 -10.03 11.89
N ASN A 365 21.47 -9.57 11.29
CA ASN A 365 21.98 -9.99 9.99
C ASN A 365 20.90 -9.98 8.88
N THR A 366 20.00 -9.00 8.92
CA THR A 366 18.91 -8.80 7.96
C THR A 366 19.09 -7.51 7.18
N THR A 367 18.15 -7.20 6.29
CA THR A 367 18.09 -5.97 5.48
C THR A 367 16.74 -5.28 5.67
N ILE A 368 16.64 -4.01 5.27
CA ILE A 368 15.38 -3.27 5.35
C ILE A 368 14.25 -3.97 4.58
N PRO A 369 14.42 -4.42 3.31
CA PRO A 369 13.38 -5.17 2.60
C PRO A 369 12.98 -6.47 3.32
N GLU A 370 13.95 -7.21 3.86
CA GLU A 370 13.68 -8.45 4.61
C GLU A 370 12.92 -8.20 5.91
N ILE A 371 13.15 -7.06 6.58
CA ILE A 371 12.32 -6.64 7.72
C ILE A 371 10.90 -6.36 7.24
N LEU A 372 10.73 -5.49 6.25
CA LEU A 372 9.39 -5.06 5.81
C LEU A 372 8.53 -6.25 5.33
N ALA A 373 9.15 -7.27 4.75
CA ALA A 373 8.49 -8.50 4.29
C ALA A 373 8.16 -9.52 5.41
N GLN A 374 8.47 -9.22 6.68
CA GLN A 374 8.02 -10.06 7.79
C GLN A 374 6.53 -9.84 8.06
N PRO A 375 5.73 -10.91 8.22
CA PRO A 375 4.30 -10.78 8.50
C PRO A 375 4.01 -9.99 9.78
N GLU A 376 2.98 -9.16 9.74
CA GLU A 376 2.41 -8.49 10.90
C GLU A 376 1.58 -9.49 11.72
N GLU A 377 1.88 -9.62 13.02
CA GLU A 377 1.11 -10.50 13.89
C GLU A 377 -0.13 -9.79 14.47
N ASP A 378 -1.26 -10.49 14.49
CA ASP A 378 -2.52 -9.97 15.08
C ASP A 378 -2.40 -9.54 16.55
N VAL A 379 -1.43 -10.10 17.28
CA VAL A 379 -1.21 -9.80 18.70
C VAL A 379 -0.42 -8.52 18.93
N TRP A 380 0.17 -7.94 17.89
CA TRP A 380 0.97 -6.72 18.04
C TRP A 380 0.08 -5.51 18.32
N THR A 381 0.56 -4.69 19.25
CA THR A 381 -0.11 -3.47 19.67
C THR A 381 0.82 -2.28 19.51
N TYR A 382 0.23 -1.12 19.30
CA TYR A 382 0.97 0.10 19.06
C TYR A 382 0.41 1.26 19.87
N HIS A 383 1.27 2.20 20.18
CA HIS A 383 0.83 3.48 20.70
C HIS A 383 -0.01 4.21 19.65
N ASP A 384 -1.06 4.87 20.10
CA ASP A 384 -1.77 5.88 19.32
C ASP A 384 -0.85 7.07 19.00
N ASP A 385 -1.28 7.96 18.11
CA ASP A 385 -0.46 9.10 17.66
C ASP A 385 -0.04 10.04 18.79
N ASN A 386 -0.79 10.03 19.90
CA ASN A 386 -0.50 10.80 21.11
C ASN A 386 0.44 10.07 22.10
N GLY A 387 0.79 8.81 21.84
CA GLY A 387 1.66 8.01 22.71
C GLY A 387 0.98 7.46 23.97
N LEU A 388 -0.31 7.74 24.18
CA LEU A 388 -1.02 7.54 25.45
C LEU A 388 -1.65 6.16 25.58
N ILE A 389 -2.02 5.54 24.46
CA ILE A 389 -2.82 4.32 24.45
C ILE A 389 -2.13 3.26 23.60
N THR A 390 -1.79 2.12 24.20
CA THR A 390 -1.24 0.96 23.48
C THR A 390 -2.33 -0.06 23.20
N LYS A 391 -2.77 -0.18 21.94
CA LYS A 391 -3.86 -1.09 21.54
C LYS A 391 -3.60 -1.72 20.17
N PRO A 392 -4.28 -2.83 19.83
CA PRO A 392 -4.34 -3.31 18.45
C PRO A 392 -4.96 -2.23 17.55
N GLN A 393 -4.37 -2.04 16.38
CA GLN A 393 -4.84 -1.11 15.35
C GLN A 393 -5.24 -1.91 14.13
N TYR A 394 -6.35 -1.54 13.50
CA TYR A 394 -6.87 -2.27 12.33
C TYR A 394 -7.26 -1.27 11.25
N SER A 395 -6.83 -1.52 10.02
CA SER A 395 -7.42 -0.86 8.85
C SER A 395 -8.82 -1.44 8.62
N SER A 396 -9.57 -0.92 7.65
CA SER A 396 -10.90 -1.45 7.37
C SER A 396 -10.86 -2.91 6.92
N SER A 397 -9.91 -3.30 6.06
CA SER A 397 -9.76 -4.69 5.62
C SER A 397 -9.36 -5.62 6.78
N THR A 398 -8.34 -5.24 7.55
CA THR A 398 -7.83 -6.10 8.63
C THR A 398 -8.83 -6.22 9.78
N PHE A 399 -9.62 -5.17 10.05
CA PHE A 399 -10.72 -5.21 11.01
C PHE A 399 -11.79 -6.22 10.61
N ILE A 400 -12.22 -6.21 9.35
CA ILE A 400 -13.25 -7.13 8.84
C ILE A 400 -12.78 -8.58 8.93
N VAL A 401 -11.52 -8.85 8.57
CA VAL A 401 -10.94 -10.19 8.66
C VAL A 401 -10.77 -10.63 10.11
N ALA A 402 -10.32 -9.74 11.01
CA ALA A 402 -10.22 -10.03 12.43
C ALA A 402 -11.58 -10.33 13.05
N LEU A 403 -12.63 -9.58 12.65
CA LEU A 403 -14.00 -9.81 13.08
C LEU A 403 -14.54 -11.16 12.57
N TYR A 404 -14.30 -11.51 11.30
CA TYR A 404 -14.63 -12.84 10.78
C TYR A 404 -13.86 -13.96 11.48
N LYS A 405 -12.57 -13.77 11.76
CA LYS A 405 -11.73 -14.70 12.52
C LYS A 405 -12.30 -14.93 13.91
N ALA A 406 -12.65 -13.87 14.64
CA ALA A 406 -13.29 -13.96 15.94
C ALA A 406 -14.66 -14.66 15.87
N ALA A 407 -15.42 -14.42 14.81
CA ALA A 407 -16.70 -15.07 14.54
C ALA A 407 -16.58 -16.54 14.09
N GLY A 408 -15.37 -17.11 13.94
CA GLY A 408 -15.18 -18.52 13.62
C GLY A 408 -15.21 -18.87 12.11
N MET A 409 -15.04 -17.88 11.24
CA MET A 409 -15.09 -18.07 9.78
C MET A 409 -13.83 -18.70 9.17
N PHE A 410 -12.77 -18.88 9.96
CA PHE A 410 -11.49 -19.47 9.54
C PHE A 410 -11.23 -20.78 10.30
N PRO A 411 -12.06 -21.83 10.10
CA PRO A 411 -11.91 -23.08 10.85
C PRO A 411 -10.65 -23.82 10.43
N ASN A 412 -9.81 -24.18 11.40
CA ASN A 412 -8.61 -25.01 11.20
C ASN A 412 -7.57 -24.41 10.23
N VAL A 413 -7.60 -23.11 9.99
CA VAL A 413 -6.55 -22.40 9.26
C VAL A 413 -5.95 -21.32 10.16
N LYS A 414 -4.63 -21.19 10.11
CA LYS A 414 -3.91 -20.10 10.76
C LYS A 414 -3.81 -18.95 9.78
N ILE A 415 -4.25 -17.78 10.20
CA ILE A 415 -4.13 -16.55 9.42
C ILE A 415 -3.71 -15.41 10.34
N ASN A 416 -3.00 -14.43 9.81
CA ASN A 416 -2.86 -13.11 10.40
C ASN A 416 -3.82 -12.16 9.66
N ALA A 417 -4.83 -11.64 10.36
CA ALA A 417 -5.79 -10.72 9.78
C ALA A 417 -5.14 -9.42 9.30
N GLN A 418 -4.01 -9.04 9.90
CA GLN A 418 -3.26 -7.85 9.52
C GLN A 418 -2.64 -7.90 8.12
N GLU A 419 -2.54 -9.09 7.52
CA GLU A 419 -1.95 -9.30 6.19
C GLU A 419 -3.00 -9.21 5.06
N PHE A 420 -4.23 -8.77 5.36
CA PHE A 420 -5.30 -8.72 4.38
C PHE A 420 -5.50 -7.32 3.84
N THR A 421 -5.42 -7.20 2.51
CA THR A 421 -5.84 -5.99 1.79
C THR A 421 -7.32 -6.07 1.41
N MET A 422 -7.87 -4.96 0.92
CA MET A 422 -9.26 -4.92 0.44
C MET A 422 -9.55 -5.92 -0.68
N ARG A 423 -8.56 -6.21 -1.54
CA ARG A 423 -8.67 -7.21 -2.60
C ARG A 423 -8.93 -8.60 -2.01
N ASP A 424 -8.18 -8.95 -0.98
CA ASP A 424 -8.24 -10.28 -0.35
C ASP A 424 -9.59 -10.49 0.34
N VAL A 425 -10.14 -9.44 0.97
CA VAL A 425 -11.42 -9.50 1.69
C VAL A 425 -12.55 -9.98 0.78
N TYR A 426 -12.78 -9.33 -0.37
CA TYR A 426 -13.89 -9.71 -1.24
C TYR A 426 -13.61 -10.97 -2.09
N GLN A 427 -12.34 -11.39 -2.17
CA GLN A 427 -11.94 -12.63 -2.84
C GLN A 427 -12.19 -13.88 -1.98
N LEU A 428 -12.30 -13.74 -0.66
CA LEU A 428 -12.69 -14.84 0.24
C LEU A 428 -13.96 -15.53 -0.27
N ASP A 429 -13.95 -16.86 -0.32
CA ASP A 429 -15.06 -17.71 -0.77
C ASP A 429 -16.25 -17.73 0.23
N PHE A 430 -16.52 -16.59 0.86
CA PHE A 430 -17.54 -16.37 1.87
C PHE A 430 -18.87 -15.86 1.32
N PHE A 431 -18.89 -15.34 0.09
CA PHE A 431 -19.99 -14.56 -0.45
C PHE A 431 -20.79 -15.31 -1.53
N ASP A 432 -22.08 -15.00 -1.60
CA ASP A 432 -22.97 -15.62 -2.57
C ASP A 432 -22.76 -15.02 -3.96
N LYS A 433 -22.70 -15.89 -4.97
CA LYS A 433 -22.53 -15.52 -6.39
C LYS A 433 -23.82 -15.69 -7.20
N LYS A 434 -24.91 -16.10 -6.57
CA LYS A 434 -26.18 -16.38 -7.26
C LYS A 434 -26.92 -15.09 -7.59
N LYS A 435 -26.79 -14.62 -8.84
CA LYS A 435 -27.49 -13.45 -9.38
C LYS A 435 -28.99 -13.45 -9.11
N SER A 436 -29.63 -14.63 -9.16
CA SER A 436 -31.08 -14.80 -8.95
C SER A 436 -31.54 -14.57 -7.51
N GLN A 437 -30.61 -14.55 -6.54
CA GLN A 437 -30.91 -14.32 -5.12
C GLN A 437 -30.73 -12.86 -4.69
N ARG A 438 -30.41 -11.98 -5.65
CA ARG A 438 -30.37 -10.54 -5.43
C ARG A 438 -31.78 -9.95 -5.45
N PRO A 439 -32.05 -8.87 -4.70
CA PRO A 439 -33.30 -8.11 -4.84
C PRO A 439 -33.55 -7.69 -6.30
N LYS A 440 -34.81 -7.54 -6.69
CA LYS A 440 -35.21 -7.21 -8.07
C LYS A 440 -34.57 -5.89 -8.53
N GLN A 441 -34.56 -4.89 -7.65
CA GLN A 441 -33.98 -3.57 -7.89
C GLN A 441 -32.48 -3.65 -8.22
N CYS A 442 -31.74 -4.51 -7.51
CA CYS A 442 -30.32 -4.75 -7.80
C CYS A 442 -30.11 -5.44 -9.16
N GLN A 443 -31.01 -6.34 -9.55
CA GLN A 443 -30.95 -7.01 -10.84
C GLN A 443 -31.28 -6.05 -12.00
N GLU A 444 -32.20 -5.11 -11.77
CA GLU A 444 -32.57 -4.08 -12.75
C GLU A 444 -31.45 -3.04 -12.93
N ALA A 445 -30.83 -2.58 -11.83
CA ALA A 445 -29.73 -1.62 -11.87
C ALA A 445 -28.46 -2.21 -12.51
N ASP A 446 -28.09 -3.44 -12.13
CA ASP A 446 -26.87 -4.09 -12.59
C ASP A 446 -27.11 -5.58 -12.88
N PRO A 447 -27.67 -5.95 -14.06
CA PRO A 447 -28.06 -7.32 -14.37
C PRO A 447 -26.86 -8.28 -14.50
N HIS A 448 -25.66 -7.76 -14.77
CA HIS A 448 -24.49 -8.54 -15.11
C HIS A 448 -23.57 -8.91 -13.94
N VAL A 449 -23.75 -8.33 -12.76
CA VAL A 449 -22.88 -8.59 -11.58
C VAL A 449 -23.54 -9.52 -10.55
N GLU A 450 -22.73 -10.12 -9.67
CA GLU A 450 -23.17 -11.10 -8.66
C GLU A 450 -23.59 -10.47 -7.32
N TYR A 451 -23.40 -9.16 -7.15
CA TYR A 451 -23.64 -8.40 -5.92
C TYR A 451 -24.61 -7.23 -6.17
N CYS A 452 -24.94 -6.42 -5.15
CA CYS A 452 -25.81 -5.27 -5.31
C CYS A 452 -25.05 -3.97 -5.05
N GLN A 453 -24.93 -3.10 -6.06
CA GLN A 453 -24.39 -1.76 -5.85
C GLN A 453 -25.54 -0.81 -5.46
N LEU A 454 -25.48 -0.30 -4.22
CA LEU A 454 -26.54 0.49 -3.58
C LEU A 454 -26.48 1.96 -3.94
N MET A 455 -25.29 2.53 -4.15
CA MET A 455 -25.10 3.91 -4.58
C MET A 455 -23.82 4.07 -5.40
N GLY A 456 -23.73 5.17 -6.15
CA GLY A 456 -22.53 5.57 -6.88
C GLY A 456 -22.70 5.69 -8.39
N ASP A 457 -22.00 6.66 -8.97
CA ASP A 457 -22.09 7.04 -10.40
C ASP A 457 -21.45 6.01 -11.33
N PHE A 458 -20.46 5.27 -10.82
CA PHE A 458 -19.66 4.34 -11.60
C PHE A 458 -19.81 2.91 -11.10
N ARG A 459 -19.84 1.95 -12.01
CA ARG A 459 -19.89 0.52 -11.67
C ARG A 459 -18.64 0.12 -10.91
N ILE A 460 -18.83 -0.61 -9.81
CA ILE A 460 -17.77 -1.29 -9.10
C ILE A 460 -17.66 -2.71 -9.64
N HIS A 461 -16.46 -3.07 -10.08
CA HIS A 461 -16.08 -4.43 -10.45
C HIS A 461 -15.31 -5.07 -9.30
N LEU A 462 -15.53 -6.36 -9.02
CA LEU A 462 -14.82 -7.11 -7.98
C LEU A 462 -14.09 -8.33 -8.60
N PRO A 463 -12.87 -8.16 -9.14
CA PRO A 463 -12.13 -9.24 -9.80
C PRO A 463 -11.80 -10.40 -8.86
N GLY A 464 -12.20 -11.62 -9.23
CA GLY A 464 -12.01 -12.78 -8.34
C GLY A 464 -13.00 -12.83 -7.17
N PHE A 465 -14.12 -12.09 -7.25
CA PHE A 465 -15.16 -12.08 -6.21
C PHE A 465 -15.57 -13.47 -5.76
N SER A 466 -15.36 -13.73 -4.47
CA SER A 466 -15.65 -14.99 -3.80
C SER A 466 -15.15 -16.24 -4.53
N THR A 467 -13.83 -16.34 -4.66
CA THR A 467 -13.16 -17.45 -5.37
C THR A 467 -12.12 -18.17 -4.54
N ILE A 468 -11.56 -17.53 -3.51
CA ILE A 468 -10.41 -18.04 -2.77
C ILE A 468 -10.86 -18.66 -1.44
N LYS A 469 -10.65 -19.96 -1.29
CA LYS A 469 -10.89 -20.66 -0.02
C LYS A 469 -9.76 -20.32 0.95
N PRO A 470 -10.06 -20.06 2.25
CA PRO A 470 -9.01 -19.84 3.23
C PRO A 470 -8.01 -21.00 3.31
N TYR A 471 -6.74 -20.68 3.50
CA TYR A 471 -5.62 -21.60 3.68
C TYR A 471 -4.66 -21.09 4.77
N ASP A 472 -3.76 -21.94 5.24
CA ASP A 472 -2.78 -21.58 6.27
C ASP A 472 -1.81 -20.51 5.78
N ASN A 473 -1.53 -19.52 6.64
CA ASN A 473 -0.63 -18.39 6.40
C ASN A 473 -1.03 -17.59 5.14
N MET A 474 -2.34 -17.46 4.91
CA MET A 474 -2.90 -16.74 3.77
C MET A 474 -2.43 -15.28 3.76
N ASN A 475 -2.00 -14.84 2.57
CA ASN A 475 -1.49 -13.51 2.24
C ASN A 475 -0.12 -13.11 2.79
N GLU A 476 0.46 -13.84 3.75
CA GLU A 476 1.77 -13.50 4.38
C GLU A 476 2.96 -13.38 3.40
N LYS A 477 2.78 -13.81 2.14
CA LYS A 477 3.80 -13.80 1.09
C LYS A 477 3.21 -13.53 -0.30
N CYS A 478 2.03 -12.92 -0.38
CA CYS A 478 1.30 -12.79 -1.64
C CYS A 478 1.38 -11.37 -2.17
N GLY A 479 1.87 -11.20 -3.41
CA GLY A 479 1.86 -9.93 -4.11
C GLY A 479 0.45 -9.30 -4.17
N SER A 480 0.28 -8.06 -3.68
CA SER A 480 -0.94 -7.26 -3.69
C SER A 480 -1.04 -6.29 -4.88
N LEU A 481 0.05 -5.97 -5.59
CA LEU A 481 0.03 -4.96 -6.66
C LEU A 481 -0.99 -5.24 -7.78
N ALA A 482 -1.64 -4.16 -8.20
CA ALA A 482 -2.75 -4.18 -9.15
C ALA A 482 -2.40 -4.60 -10.57
N TYR A 483 -1.16 -4.36 -11.00
CA TYR A 483 -0.70 -4.68 -12.36
C TYR A 483 -0.83 -6.17 -12.70
N PHE A 484 -0.82 -7.03 -11.68
CA PHE A 484 -0.87 -8.46 -11.92
C PHE A 484 -2.27 -8.94 -12.34
N GLN A 485 -3.38 -8.29 -11.91
CA GLN A 485 -4.80 -8.71 -12.05
C GLN A 485 -5.13 -10.19 -11.75
N GLN A 486 -4.11 -11.05 -11.69
CA GLN A 486 -4.07 -12.46 -11.43
C GLN A 486 -3.26 -12.63 -10.16
N ARG A 487 -3.82 -13.42 -9.27
CA ARG A 487 -3.18 -13.84 -8.05
C ARG A 487 -2.10 -14.86 -8.39
N GLU A 488 -0.93 -14.74 -7.77
CA GLU A 488 0.21 -15.63 -8.03
C GLU A 488 -0.11 -17.07 -7.67
N GLU A 489 0.53 -18.05 -8.32
CA GLU A 489 0.27 -19.46 -8.02
C GLU A 489 0.70 -19.79 -6.57
N GLY A 490 -0.21 -20.39 -5.79
CA GLY A 490 0.00 -20.63 -4.36
C GLY A 490 -0.57 -19.51 -3.48
N CYS A 491 -0.94 -18.41 -4.12
CA CYS A 491 -1.98 -17.49 -3.68
C CYS A 491 -3.27 -17.85 -4.47
#